data_AF-A0A5K1JTI1-F1
#
_entry.id   AF-A0A5K1JTI1-F1
#
_cell.length_a   1.000
_cell.length_b   1.000
_cell.length_c   1.000
_cell.angle_alpha   90.00
_cell.angle_beta   90.00
_cell.angle_gamma   90.00
#
_symmetry.space_group_name_H-M   'P 1'
#
loop_
_entity.id
_entity.type
_entity.pdbx_description
1 polymer ?
#
loop_
_entity_poly.entity_id
_entity_poly.type
_entity_poly.pdbx_seq_one_letter_code
_entity_poly.pdbx_strand_id
1 'polypeptide(L)'
;MVGVLGESGPAIPHAESSTAALQRQSPICVICRANSAIYTCPRCNLRTCSLPCSTKHKTLGDGCSGIRNKAAYVPMNQYGYMALMNDYTFLEDIGRKVGEVGRQIVQGGYGTSTGRSGGRGGRDLRGRGRGRGRGGAHGKASSKRDILKMQLDFRDIEIELLPNGMEKRTLNQSTWDF
;
A
#
# COMPACT_ATOMS: atom_id res chain seq x y z
N MET A 1 77.74 46.52 -10.02
CA MET A 1 76.91 46.04 -11.14
C MET A 1 76.38 44.67 -10.78
N VAL A 2 75.08 44.51 -10.92
CA VAL A 2 74.24 43.40 -10.47
C VAL A 2 74.36 42.22 -11.42
N GLY A 3 74.38 40.99 -10.87
CA GLY A 3 74.20 39.76 -11.62
C GLY A 3 73.49 38.74 -10.74
N VAL A 4 72.15 38.81 -10.71
CA VAL A 4 71.29 37.90 -9.95
C VAL A 4 71.05 36.65 -10.78
N LEU A 5 71.44 35.47 -10.27
CA LEU A 5 71.05 34.18 -10.83
C LEU A 5 69.58 33.93 -10.48
N GLY A 6 68.74 33.74 -11.49
CA GLY A 6 67.33 33.37 -11.33
C GLY A 6 67.19 31.86 -11.18
N GLU A 7 66.72 31.40 -10.02
CA GLU A 7 66.37 30.00 -9.76
C GLU A 7 64.94 29.72 -10.26
N SER A 8 64.81 28.93 -11.32
CA SER A 8 63.53 28.35 -11.75
C SER A 8 63.21 27.13 -10.89
N GLY A 9 62.37 27.29 -9.87
CA GLY A 9 61.84 26.18 -9.08
C GLY A 9 60.89 25.28 -9.90
N PRO A 10 60.80 23.97 -9.60
CA PRO A 10 59.92 23.05 -10.31
C PRO A 10 58.45 23.34 -9.97
N ALA A 11 57.62 23.46 -11.00
CA ALA A 11 56.17 23.59 -10.85
C ALA A 11 55.61 22.32 -10.17
N ILE A 12 55.11 22.48 -8.95
CA ILE A 12 54.37 21.45 -8.21
C ILE A 12 53.05 21.21 -8.97
N PRO A 13 52.69 19.97 -9.32
CA PRO A 13 51.42 19.69 -9.99
C PRO A 13 50.28 20.10 -9.05
N HIS A 14 49.46 21.03 -9.52
CA HIS A 14 48.25 21.47 -8.83
C HIS A 14 47.36 20.25 -8.54
N ALA A 15 47.00 20.09 -7.27
CA ALA A 15 46.03 19.10 -6.82
C ALA A 15 44.73 19.26 -7.63
N GLU A 16 44.40 18.27 -8.47
CA GLU A 16 43.10 18.19 -9.11
C GLU A 16 42.03 18.15 -8.01
N SER A 17 41.18 19.17 -7.96
CA SER A 17 40.05 19.27 -7.03
C SER A 17 39.25 17.97 -7.00
N SER A 18 39.04 17.42 -5.79
CA SER A 18 38.40 16.13 -5.51
C SER A 18 37.01 15.94 -6.16
N THR A 19 36.36 17.02 -6.59
CA THR A 19 35.08 17.03 -7.30
C THR A 19 35.17 16.47 -8.73
N ALA A 20 36.25 16.75 -9.46
CA ALA A 20 36.44 16.26 -10.83
C ALA A 20 36.69 14.75 -10.89
N ALA A 21 37.36 14.21 -9.86
CA ALA A 21 37.57 12.77 -9.70
C ALA A 21 36.27 12.00 -9.38
N LEU A 22 35.39 12.58 -8.55
CA LEU A 22 34.05 12.05 -8.25
C LEU A 22 33.14 12.04 -9.50
N GLN A 23 33.26 13.03 -10.38
CA GLN A 23 32.51 13.07 -11.64
C GLN A 23 32.89 11.96 -12.61
N ARG A 24 34.18 11.58 -12.69
CA ARG A 24 34.66 10.46 -13.53
C ARG A 24 34.12 9.09 -13.09
N GLN A 25 33.65 8.95 -11.86
CA GLN A 25 33.12 7.70 -11.30
C GLN A 25 31.59 7.69 -11.20
N SER A 26 30.92 8.78 -11.59
CA SER A 26 29.47 8.87 -11.49
C SER A 26 28.80 8.07 -12.62
N PRO A 27 27.83 7.20 -12.31
CA PRO A 27 27.10 6.42 -13.31
C PRO A 27 26.38 7.36 -14.29
N ILE A 28 26.42 7.06 -15.58
CA ILE A 28 25.71 7.85 -16.60
C ILE A 28 24.21 7.50 -16.60
N CYS A 29 23.36 8.49 -16.90
CA CYS A 29 21.92 8.27 -17.06
C CYS A 29 21.61 7.24 -18.15
N VAL A 30 20.84 6.20 -17.80
CA VAL A 30 20.49 5.11 -18.74
C VAL A 30 19.60 5.61 -19.89
N ILE A 31 18.83 6.67 -19.67
CA ILE A 31 17.81 7.17 -20.60
C ILE A 31 18.40 8.14 -21.62
N CYS A 32 19.06 9.21 -21.16
CA CYS A 32 19.58 10.24 -22.07
C CYS A 32 21.07 10.06 -22.41
N ARG A 33 21.81 9.28 -21.62
CA ARG A 33 23.27 9.05 -21.76
C ARG A 33 24.17 10.29 -21.84
N ALA A 34 23.61 11.49 -21.61
CA ALA A 34 24.32 12.76 -21.74
C ALA A 34 24.84 13.28 -20.39
N ASN A 35 24.08 13.04 -19.31
CA ASN A 35 24.38 13.56 -17.98
C ASN A 35 24.66 12.42 -16.99
N SER A 36 25.37 12.75 -15.92
CA SER A 36 25.53 11.85 -14.76
C SER A 36 24.17 11.61 -14.07
N ALA A 37 23.96 10.39 -13.62
CA ALA A 37 22.75 9.98 -12.93
C ALA A 37 22.81 10.36 -11.45
N ILE A 38 21.75 11.01 -10.97
CA ILE A 38 21.61 11.47 -9.58
C ILE A 38 20.45 10.78 -8.85
N TYR A 39 19.60 10.03 -9.57
CA TYR A 39 18.47 9.28 -9.01
C TYR A 39 18.59 7.79 -9.35
N THR A 40 18.09 6.94 -8.46
CA THR A 40 18.00 5.49 -8.67
C THR A 40 16.57 5.00 -8.40
N CYS A 41 15.98 4.26 -9.34
CA CYS A 41 14.63 3.72 -9.20
C CYS A 41 14.59 2.58 -8.17
N PRO A 42 13.70 2.59 -7.17
CA PRO A 42 13.69 1.60 -6.10
C PRO A 42 13.09 0.25 -6.52
N ARG A 43 12.50 0.14 -7.72
CA ARG A 43 11.95 -1.13 -8.23
C ARG A 43 12.94 -1.89 -9.09
N CYS A 44 13.55 -1.21 -10.06
CA CYS A 44 14.40 -1.80 -11.10
C CYS A 44 15.87 -1.34 -11.02
N ASN A 45 16.23 -0.48 -10.07
CA ASN A 45 17.58 0.06 -9.86
C ASN A 45 18.17 0.84 -11.05
N LEU A 46 17.33 1.23 -12.03
CA LEU A 46 17.76 2.08 -13.14
C LEU A 46 18.17 3.46 -12.61
N ARG A 47 19.29 3.97 -13.14
CA ARG A 47 19.86 5.26 -12.75
C ARG A 47 19.48 6.35 -13.77
N THR A 48 18.98 7.47 -13.28
CA THR A 48 18.46 8.59 -14.09
C THR A 48 18.99 9.94 -13.60
N CYS A 49 19.17 10.91 -14.50
CA CYS A 49 19.70 12.24 -14.16
C CYS A 49 18.63 13.27 -13.76
N SER A 50 17.38 13.06 -14.13
CA SER A 50 16.33 14.08 -13.98
C SER A 50 14.94 13.47 -13.99
N LEU A 51 13.94 14.24 -13.53
CA LEU A 51 12.53 13.85 -13.56
C LEU A 51 12.04 13.38 -14.94
N PRO A 52 12.31 14.07 -16.08
CA PRO A 52 11.87 13.55 -17.38
C PRO A 52 12.51 12.21 -17.74
N CYS A 53 13.74 11.94 -17.29
CA CYS A 53 14.34 10.61 -17.47
C CYS A 53 13.70 9.58 -16.51
N SER A 54 13.37 9.99 -15.29
CA SER A 54 12.73 9.11 -14.31
C SER A 54 11.27 8.80 -14.66
N THR A 55 10.56 9.66 -15.40
CA THR A 55 9.23 9.36 -15.93
C THR A 55 9.30 8.51 -17.19
N LYS A 56 10.21 8.86 -18.12
CA LYS A 56 10.42 8.08 -19.36
C LYS A 56 10.78 6.62 -19.07
N HIS A 57 11.64 6.32 -18.10
CA HIS A 57 11.95 4.92 -17.79
C HIS A 57 10.75 4.14 -17.27
N LYS A 58 9.77 4.80 -16.64
CA LYS A 58 8.56 4.14 -16.12
C LYS A 58 7.60 3.76 -17.24
N THR A 59 7.63 4.47 -18.36
CA THR A 59 6.76 4.25 -19.51
C THR A 59 7.40 3.41 -20.62
N LEU A 60 8.70 3.12 -20.53
CA LEU A 60 9.43 2.31 -21.50
C LEU A 60 9.27 0.81 -21.20
N GLY A 61 9.04 -0.01 -22.24
CA GLY A 61 8.89 -1.46 -22.13
C GLY A 61 7.60 -1.89 -21.42
N ASP A 62 7.68 -2.92 -20.58
CA ASP A 62 6.54 -3.50 -19.83
C ASP A 62 6.00 -2.58 -18.71
N GLY A 63 6.52 -1.36 -18.59
CA GLY A 63 6.13 -0.38 -17.58
C GLY A 63 6.76 -0.67 -16.21
N CYS A 64 7.41 0.34 -15.62
CA CYS A 64 7.94 0.26 -14.25
C CYS A 64 7.06 1.06 -13.30
N SER A 65 6.48 0.40 -12.29
CA SER A 65 5.65 1.06 -11.27
C SER A 65 6.43 2.09 -10.44
N GLY A 66 7.76 1.94 -10.36
CA GLY A 66 8.61 2.78 -9.52
C GLY A 66 8.42 2.56 -8.02
N ILE A 67 7.69 1.52 -7.61
CA ILE A 67 7.44 1.16 -6.21
C ILE A 67 8.26 -0.07 -5.87
N ARG A 68 9.06 -0.01 -4.79
CA ARG A 68 9.85 -1.16 -4.32
C ARG A 68 8.93 -2.34 -4.01
N ASN A 69 9.30 -3.53 -4.48
CA ASN A 69 8.64 -4.76 -4.02
C ASN A 69 9.14 -5.08 -2.59
N LYS A 70 8.32 -4.79 -1.58
CA LYS A 70 8.65 -5.05 -0.18
C LYS A 70 8.73 -6.55 0.13
N ALA A 71 7.90 -7.37 -0.53
CA ALA A 71 7.81 -8.82 -0.32
C ALA A 71 8.66 -9.63 -1.33
N ALA A 72 9.76 -9.05 -1.81
CA ALA A 72 10.65 -9.77 -2.72
C ALA A 72 11.37 -10.90 -1.96
N TYR A 73 11.43 -12.09 -2.56
CA TYR A 73 12.13 -13.23 -1.98
C TYR A 73 13.62 -12.92 -1.80
N VAL A 74 14.14 -13.21 -0.60
CA VAL A 74 15.56 -13.15 -0.28
C VAL A 74 15.99 -14.57 0.13
N PRO A 75 16.99 -15.17 -0.52
CA PRO A 75 17.43 -16.51 -0.16
C PRO A 75 18.05 -16.50 1.24
N MET A 76 17.90 -17.60 1.98
CA MET A 76 18.27 -17.67 3.40
C MET A 76 19.73 -17.29 3.67
N ASN A 77 20.64 -17.67 2.77
CA ASN A 77 22.06 -17.33 2.86
C ASN A 77 22.38 -15.83 2.75
N GLN A 78 21.48 -15.02 2.20
CA GLN A 78 21.59 -13.57 2.07
C GLN A 78 20.62 -12.83 3.00
N TYR A 79 19.86 -13.57 3.81
CA TYR A 79 18.88 -13.00 4.73
C TYR A 79 19.60 -12.41 5.95
N GLY A 80 19.90 -11.12 5.86
CA GLY A 80 20.54 -10.35 6.93
C GLY A 80 19.58 -9.53 7.77
N TYR A 81 20.12 -8.83 8.75
CA TYR A 81 19.38 -7.93 9.65
C TYR A 81 18.53 -6.89 8.90
N MET A 82 19.04 -6.33 7.80
CA MET A 82 18.28 -5.36 7.00
C MET A 82 17.06 -5.97 6.32
N ALA A 83 17.15 -7.23 5.87
CA ALA A 83 16.00 -7.93 5.29
C ALA A 83 14.93 -8.16 6.36
N LEU A 84 15.35 -8.65 7.54
CA LEU A 84 14.48 -8.81 8.71
C LEU A 84 13.75 -7.51 9.09
N MET A 85 14.45 -6.38 9.12
CA MET A 85 13.81 -5.09 9.45
C MET A 85 12.83 -4.62 8.37
N ASN A 86 13.12 -4.89 7.09
CA ASN A 86 12.16 -4.60 6.02
C ASN A 86 10.89 -5.44 6.18
N ASP A 87 11.02 -6.72 6.53
CA ASP A 87 9.88 -7.62 6.72
C ASP A 87 9.08 -7.27 7.97
N TYR A 88 9.76 -6.94 9.07
CA TYR A 88 9.11 -6.47 10.30
C TYR A 88 8.24 -5.24 10.05
N THR A 89 8.81 -4.20 9.43
CA THR A 89 8.06 -2.97 9.12
C THR A 89 6.91 -3.24 8.14
N PHE A 90 7.10 -4.14 7.18
CA PHE A 90 6.04 -4.55 6.27
C PHE A 90 4.88 -5.26 6.99
N LEU A 91 5.17 -6.17 7.93
CA LEU A 91 4.14 -6.86 8.71
C LEU A 91 3.39 -5.90 9.65
N GLU A 92 4.07 -4.93 10.25
CA GLU A 92 3.41 -3.88 11.04
C GLU A 92 2.48 -3.01 10.18
N ASP A 93 2.94 -2.57 9.01
CA ASP A 93 2.14 -1.80 8.04
C ASP A 93 0.86 -2.58 7.67
N ILE A 94 0.99 -3.89 7.42
CA ILE A 94 -0.17 -4.76 7.13
C ILE A 94 -1.08 -4.85 8.34
N GLY A 95 -0.54 -5.10 9.54
CA GLY A 95 -1.33 -5.20 10.77
C GLY A 95 -2.19 -3.96 11.02
N ARG A 96 -1.63 -2.76 10.81
CA ARG A 96 -2.36 -1.49 10.90
C ARG A 96 -3.49 -1.41 9.87
N LYS A 97 -3.20 -1.74 8.61
CA LYS A 97 -4.21 -1.74 7.53
C LYS A 97 -5.32 -2.75 7.77
N VAL A 98 -5.01 -3.95 8.25
CA VAL A 98 -6.01 -4.97 8.61
C VAL A 98 -6.92 -4.45 9.72
N GLY A 99 -6.36 -3.80 10.74
CA GLY A 99 -7.16 -3.17 11.80
C GLY A 99 -8.07 -2.05 11.28
N GLU A 100 -7.56 -1.18 10.39
CA GLU A 100 -8.35 -0.12 9.76
C GLU A 100 -9.48 -0.68 8.89
N VAL A 101 -9.17 -1.63 8.00
CA VAL A 101 -10.14 -2.30 7.14
C VAL A 101 -11.15 -3.06 7.98
N GLY A 102 -10.72 -3.77 9.03
CA GLY A 102 -11.62 -4.46 9.95
C GLY A 102 -12.62 -3.51 10.63
N ARG A 103 -12.17 -2.33 11.07
CA ARG A 103 -13.08 -1.30 11.59
C ARG A 103 -14.03 -0.77 10.53
N GLN A 104 -13.55 -0.51 9.31
CA GLN A 104 -14.39 -0.09 8.19
C GLN A 104 -15.43 -1.14 7.82
N ILE A 105 -15.09 -2.42 7.90
CA ILE A 105 -16.01 -3.53 7.67
C ILE A 105 -17.14 -3.50 8.72
N VAL A 106 -16.80 -3.38 10.00
CA VAL A 106 -17.81 -3.30 11.08
C VAL A 106 -18.66 -2.04 10.94
N GLN A 107 -18.04 -0.87 10.74
CA GLN A 107 -18.74 0.41 10.59
C GLN A 107 -19.64 0.44 9.35
N GLY A 108 -19.19 -0.18 8.26
CA GLY A 108 -19.95 -0.30 7.00
C GLY A 108 -21.05 -1.35 7.04
N GLY A 109 -21.22 -2.09 8.14
CA GLY A 109 -22.19 -3.18 8.24
C GLY A 109 -21.86 -4.37 7.32
N TYR A 110 -20.58 -4.53 6.99
CA TYR A 110 -20.00 -5.55 6.14
C TYR A 110 -19.51 -6.78 6.92
N GLY A 111 -19.79 -6.86 8.22
CA GLY A 111 -19.52 -8.07 8.98
C GLY A 111 -20.40 -9.21 8.49
N THR A 112 -19.79 -10.38 8.27
CA THR A 112 -20.50 -11.66 8.36
C THR A 112 -21.30 -11.63 9.65
N SER A 113 -22.63 -11.79 9.59
CA SER A 113 -23.44 -11.87 10.79
C SER A 113 -23.21 -13.23 11.46
N THR A 114 -21.99 -13.49 11.91
CA THR A 114 -21.67 -14.62 12.77
C THR A 114 -22.30 -14.35 14.13
N GLY A 115 -23.49 -14.90 14.32
CA GLY A 115 -24.08 -15.12 15.63
C GLY A 115 -24.87 -13.95 16.25
N ARG A 116 -26.04 -13.63 15.71
CA ARG A 116 -27.23 -13.31 16.56
C ARG A 116 -28.20 -14.49 16.58
N SER A 117 -27.66 -15.70 16.73
CA SER A 117 -28.39 -16.88 17.18
C SER A 117 -27.96 -17.16 18.63
N GLY A 118 -28.65 -16.51 19.58
CA GLY A 118 -28.35 -16.69 20.99
C GLY A 118 -29.23 -15.81 21.87
N GLY A 119 -30.52 -16.15 21.98
CA GLY A 119 -31.41 -15.51 22.96
C GLY A 119 -32.89 -15.59 22.62
N ARG A 120 -33.48 -16.79 22.57
CA ARG A 120 -34.89 -16.96 22.95
C ARG A 120 -34.95 -16.78 24.47
N GLY A 121 -35.02 -15.53 24.93
CA GLY A 121 -35.07 -15.19 26.35
C GLY A 121 -36.22 -14.24 26.64
N GLY A 122 -37.25 -14.77 27.30
CA GLY A 122 -38.08 -14.06 28.27
C GLY A 122 -38.84 -12.82 27.82
N ARG A 123 -40.16 -12.96 27.66
CA ARG A 123 -41.09 -11.86 27.91
C ARG A 123 -41.03 -11.51 29.40
N ASP A 124 -40.32 -10.46 29.77
CA ASP A 124 -40.51 -9.79 31.07
C ASP A 124 -40.68 -8.29 30.86
N LEU A 125 -41.94 -7.85 30.91
CA LEU A 125 -42.29 -6.45 31.10
C LEU A 125 -41.93 -6.07 32.54
N ARG A 126 -40.84 -5.33 32.74
CA ARG A 126 -40.67 -4.24 33.73
C ARG A 126 -39.19 -3.85 33.85
N GLY A 127 -38.80 -2.81 33.14
CA GLY A 127 -37.47 -2.22 33.25
C GLY A 127 -37.47 -0.75 32.81
N ARG A 128 -37.80 0.13 33.75
CA ARG A 128 -37.84 1.59 33.57
C ARG A 128 -36.41 2.13 33.55
N GLY A 129 -35.79 2.24 32.37
CA GLY A 129 -34.47 2.84 32.19
C GLY A 129 -34.53 4.06 31.25
N ARG A 130 -34.54 5.26 31.82
CA ARG A 130 -34.32 6.51 31.06
C ARG A 130 -32.85 6.58 30.64
N GLY A 131 -32.54 6.14 29.43
CA GLY A 131 -31.28 6.39 28.76
C GLY A 131 -31.54 7.07 27.41
N ARG A 132 -31.15 8.35 27.29
CA ARG A 132 -31.10 9.07 26.00
C ARG A 132 -30.05 8.41 25.10
N GLY A 133 -30.48 7.43 24.32
CA GLY A 133 -29.74 6.83 23.21
C GLY A 133 -30.38 7.23 21.89
N ARG A 134 -29.77 8.20 21.24
CA ARG A 134 -30.13 8.77 19.94
C ARG A 134 -29.91 7.71 18.85
N GLY A 135 -30.95 7.39 18.06
CA GLY A 135 -30.77 6.58 16.84
C GLY A 135 -31.97 5.71 16.50
N GLY A 136 -33.08 6.33 16.11
CA GLY A 136 -34.11 5.62 15.36
C GLY A 136 -33.52 5.16 14.03
N ALA A 137 -33.30 3.85 13.89
CA ALA A 137 -33.13 3.26 12.58
C ALA A 137 -34.50 3.27 11.92
N HIS A 138 -34.75 4.30 11.11
CA HIS A 138 -35.77 4.27 10.07
C HIS A 138 -35.71 2.89 9.40
N GLY A 139 -36.80 2.13 9.48
CA GLY A 139 -36.96 0.92 8.70
C GLY A 139 -36.81 1.29 7.23
N LYS A 140 -35.64 0.99 6.66
CA LYS A 140 -35.50 1.00 5.21
C LYS A 140 -36.52 0.01 4.67
N ALA A 141 -37.25 0.40 3.62
CA ALA A 141 -38.06 -0.53 2.86
C ALA A 141 -37.20 -1.77 2.58
N SER A 142 -37.70 -2.94 2.99
CA SER A 142 -37.02 -4.22 2.81
C SER A 142 -36.61 -4.34 1.34
N SER A 143 -35.32 -4.36 1.05
CA SER A 143 -34.83 -4.50 -0.31
C SER A 143 -35.32 -5.84 -0.88
N LYS A 144 -35.44 -5.99 -2.21
CA LYS A 144 -35.69 -7.30 -2.84
C LYS A 144 -34.74 -8.39 -2.33
N ARG A 145 -33.53 -8.00 -1.92
CA ARG A 145 -32.52 -8.87 -1.30
C ARG A 145 -32.83 -9.24 0.16
N ASP A 146 -33.42 -8.32 0.91
CA ASP A 146 -33.86 -8.58 2.29
C ASP A 146 -35.07 -9.52 2.30
N ILE A 147 -35.96 -9.38 1.30
CA ILE A 147 -37.08 -10.30 1.07
C ILE A 147 -36.57 -11.69 0.67
N LEU A 148 -35.60 -11.76 -0.25
CA LEU A 148 -34.93 -13.02 -0.61
C LEU A 148 -34.39 -13.74 0.62
N LYS A 149 -33.69 -13.00 1.49
CA LYS A 149 -33.12 -13.55 2.72
C LYS A 149 -34.22 -14.08 3.64
N MET A 150 -35.25 -13.30 3.93
CA MET A 150 -36.38 -13.73 4.77
C MET A 150 -37.04 -15.02 4.25
N GLN A 151 -37.20 -15.13 2.94
CA GLN A 151 -37.92 -16.24 2.31
C GLN A 151 -37.10 -17.54 2.21
N LEU A 152 -35.78 -17.41 2.16
CA LEU A 152 -34.84 -18.54 2.29
C LEU A 152 -34.72 -18.98 3.75
N ASP A 153 -34.66 -18.03 4.69
CA ASP A 153 -34.68 -18.32 6.13
C ASP A 153 -35.96 -19.10 6.51
N PHE A 154 -37.13 -18.76 5.93
CA PHE A 154 -38.38 -19.50 6.14
C PHE A 154 -38.32 -20.96 5.65
N ARG A 155 -37.40 -21.28 4.75
CA ARG A 155 -37.17 -22.64 4.22
C ARG A 155 -35.98 -23.33 4.89
N ASP A 156 -35.47 -22.77 5.98
CA ASP A 156 -34.26 -23.24 6.67
C ASP A 156 -33.03 -23.30 5.75
N ILE A 157 -32.95 -22.42 4.75
CA ILE A 157 -31.79 -22.27 3.85
C ILE A 157 -30.97 -21.08 4.33
N GLU A 158 -29.86 -21.36 5.02
CA GLU A 158 -28.94 -20.33 5.46
C GLU A 158 -28.13 -19.78 4.28
N ILE A 159 -28.20 -18.47 4.07
CA ILE A 159 -27.39 -17.77 3.07
C ILE A 159 -26.60 -16.60 3.68
N GLU A 160 -25.36 -16.46 3.26
CA GLU A 160 -24.50 -15.33 3.63
C GLU A 160 -24.32 -14.38 2.44
N LEU A 161 -24.76 -13.12 2.62
CA LEU A 161 -24.60 -12.08 1.62
C LEU A 161 -23.25 -11.39 1.79
N LEU A 162 -22.39 -11.47 0.76
CA LEU A 162 -21.11 -10.76 0.75
C LEU A 162 -21.34 -9.25 0.94
N PRO A 163 -20.47 -8.53 1.68
CA PRO A 163 -20.44 -7.07 1.87
C PRO A 163 -20.44 -6.15 0.63
N ASN A 164 -20.99 -4.93 0.75
CA ASN A 164 -20.89 -3.95 -0.35
C ASN A 164 -19.43 -3.59 -0.61
N GLY A 165 -19.08 -3.38 -1.89
CA GLY A 165 -17.72 -3.10 -2.32
C GLY A 165 -16.89 -4.34 -2.70
N MET A 166 -17.42 -5.55 -2.50
CA MET A 166 -16.78 -6.78 -3.01
C MET A 166 -17.20 -7.06 -4.46
N GLU A 167 -16.24 -7.33 -5.34
CA GLU A 167 -16.46 -7.64 -6.77
C GLU A 167 -17.43 -8.82 -6.97
N LYS A 168 -17.32 -9.86 -6.13
CA LYS A 168 -18.25 -10.99 -6.17
C LYS A 168 -19.70 -10.59 -5.80
N ARG A 169 -19.88 -9.58 -4.94
CA ARG A 169 -21.22 -9.04 -4.64
C ARG A 169 -21.78 -8.25 -5.82
N THR A 170 -20.95 -7.54 -6.58
CA THR A 170 -21.40 -6.79 -7.77
C THR A 170 -21.83 -7.71 -8.90
N LEU A 171 -21.20 -8.90 -9.02
CA LEU A 171 -21.60 -9.93 -9.98
C LEU A 171 -22.85 -10.69 -9.55
N ASN A 172 -23.05 -10.88 -8.25
CA ASN A 172 -24.26 -11.53 -7.74
C ASN A 172 -25.46 -10.58 -7.83
N GLN A 173 -26.38 -10.91 -8.74
CA GLN A 173 -27.64 -10.21 -8.95
C GLN A 173 -28.86 -11.03 -8.51
N SER A 174 -28.70 -12.05 -7.66
CA SER A 174 -29.84 -12.84 -7.20
C SER A 174 -30.80 -11.98 -6.38
N THR A 175 -32.03 -11.86 -6.85
CA THR A 175 -33.13 -11.11 -6.23
C THR A 175 -34.35 -12.00 -6.06
N TRP A 176 -35.21 -11.67 -5.09
CA TRP A 176 -36.53 -12.28 -5.00
C TRP A 176 -37.49 -11.58 -5.96
N ASP A 177 -38.14 -12.35 -6.83
CA ASP A 177 -39.23 -11.89 -7.69
C ASP A 177 -40.57 -12.38 -7.10
N PHE A 178 -41.62 -11.56 -7.24
CA PHE A 178 -42.94 -11.76 -6.65
C PHE A 178 -43.83 -12.66 -7.52
#